data_AF-A0A7X3QD45-F1
#
_entry.id   AF-A0A7X3QD45-F1
#
_cell.length_a   1.000
_cell.length_b   1.000
_cell.length_c   1.000
_cell.angle_alpha   90.00
_cell.angle_beta   90.00
_cell.angle_gamma   90.00
#
_symmetry.space_group_name_H-M   'P 1'
#
loop_
_entity.id
_entity.type
_entity.pdbx_description
1 polymer ?
#
loop_
_entity_poly.entity_id
_entity_poly.type
_entity_poly.pdbx_seq_one_letter_code
_entity_poly.pdbx_strand_id
1 'polypeptide(L)'
;MAQAGQRAGAGLQVTERMTELILTEQYWMPAAMVIAFIAVAARVHADRNTASTRLRSFRALTLFYGVMIGIMGSGHLIAVSLKAAQGTLQGSPWFLYTLGLSLAVPAWWLAAEARRAGLEDPRGLRRTVGLNGWLGLALMVFGPHNWPIATPAALNIAYRFQTHRAIGMTIVIVAGVGYAALFAGALMFMASGQTFEELQGIAEVAAFPWTG
;
A
#
# COMPACT_ATOMS: atom_id res chain seq x y z
N MET A 1 16.44 19.20 39.75
CA MET A 1 15.43 18.11 39.72
C MET A 1 14.18 18.46 38.90
N ALA A 2 13.60 19.66 39.01
CA ALA A 2 12.41 20.06 38.22
C ALA A 2 12.59 20.01 36.68
N GLN A 3 13.75 20.43 36.15
CA GLN A 3 14.04 20.35 34.70
C GLN A 3 14.20 18.92 34.16
N ALA A 4 14.61 17.97 35.00
CA ALA A 4 14.74 16.56 34.58
C ALA A 4 13.35 15.90 34.44
N GLY A 5 12.39 16.24 35.32
CA GLY A 5 11.01 15.79 35.22
C GLY A 5 10.27 16.35 34.00
N GLN A 6 10.51 17.61 33.64
CA GLN A 6 9.92 18.22 32.42
C GLN A 6 10.45 17.58 31.13
N ARG A 7 11.73 17.20 31.05
CA ARG A 7 12.29 16.51 29.88
C ARG A 7 11.77 15.07 29.74
N ALA A 8 11.61 14.35 30.86
CA ALA A 8 11.03 13.01 30.86
C ALA A 8 9.55 13.02 30.43
N GLY A 9 8.76 13.99 30.92
CA GLY A 9 7.37 14.17 30.52
C GLY A 9 7.20 14.52 29.03
N ALA A 10 8.07 15.37 28.48
CA ALA A 10 8.04 15.69 27.05
C ALA A 10 8.37 14.47 26.16
N GLY A 11 9.31 13.63 26.57
CA GLY A 11 9.67 12.40 25.83
C GLY A 11 8.55 11.36 25.78
N LEU A 12 7.81 11.20 26.89
CA LEU A 12 6.64 10.31 26.96
C LEU A 12 5.52 10.81 26.03
N GLN A 13 5.20 12.11 26.06
CA GLN A 13 4.16 12.70 25.19
C GLN A 13 4.48 12.55 23.69
N VAL A 14 5.74 12.69 23.30
CA VAL A 14 6.15 12.48 21.90
C VAL A 14 5.98 11.02 21.51
N THR A 15 6.35 10.08 22.38
CA THR A 15 6.23 8.64 22.14
C THR A 15 4.77 8.21 22.01
N GLU A 16 3.89 8.74 22.85
CA GLU A 16 2.44 8.50 22.78
C GLU A 16 1.85 9.02 21.46
N ARG A 17 2.15 10.26 21.08
CA ARG A 17 1.68 10.84 19.80
C ARG A 17 2.20 10.10 18.58
N MET A 18 3.47 9.69 18.59
CA MET A 18 4.04 8.89 17.50
C MET A 18 3.34 7.54 17.39
N THR A 19 3.07 6.90 18.52
CA THR A 19 2.37 5.62 18.58
C THR A 19 0.94 5.75 18.05
N GLU A 20 0.21 6.78 18.49
CA GLU A 20 -1.14 7.11 18.01
C GLU A 20 -1.14 7.33 16.49
N LEU A 21 -0.22 8.13 15.98
CA LEU A 21 -0.09 8.39 14.53
C LEU A 21 0.16 7.10 13.74
N ILE A 22 1.05 6.23 14.23
CA ILE A 22 1.38 4.96 13.58
C ILE A 22 0.20 3.99 13.60
N LEU A 23 -0.56 3.95 14.69
CA LEU A 23 -1.73 3.09 14.84
C LEU A 23 -2.96 3.60 14.09
N THR A 24 -2.93 4.85 13.64
CA THR A 24 -4.04 5.48 12.94
C THR A 24 -4.02 5.11 11.45
N GLU A 25 -4.81 4.09 11.10
CA GLU A 25 -4.83 3.44 9.78
C GLU A 25 -5.17 4.42 8.63
N GLN A 26 -5.98 5.44 8.89
CA GLN A 26 -6.39 6.46 7.90
C GLN A 26 -5.23 7.26 7.28
N TYR A 27 -4.07 7.36 7.94
CA TYR A 27 -2.93 8.12 7.40
C TYR A 27 -2.06 7.31 6.44
N TRP A 28 -2.09 5.97 6.54
CA TRP A 28 -1.16 5.13 5.79
C TRP A 28 -1.43 5.15 4.30
N MET A 29 -2.69 5.06 3.87
CA MET A 29 -3.03 5.04 2.45
C MET A 29 -2.72 6.38 1.75
N PRO A 30 -3.14 7.56 2.25
CA PRO A 30 -2.75 8.83 1.67
C PRO A 30 -1.22 9.02 1.62
N ALA A 31 -0.52 8.70 2.72
CA ALA A 31 0.94 8.82 2.77
C ALA A 31 1.62 7.90 1.75
N ALA A 32 1.18 6.64 1.65
CA ALA A 32 1.68 5.68 0.69
C ALA A 32 1.49 6.17 -0.75
N MET A 33 0.33 6.74 -1.08
CA MET A 33 0.04 7.25 -2.42
C MET A 33 0.87 8.49 -2.74
N VAL A 34 1.03 9.45 -1.82
CA VAL A 34 1.91 10.62 -2.02
C VAL A 34 3.35 10.17 -2.29
N ILE A 35 3.89 9.26 -1.48
CA ILE A 35 5.25 8.76 -1.66
C ILE A 35 5.38 7.99 -2.98
N ALA A 36 4.37 7.19 -3.35
CA ALA A 36 4.34 6.49 -4.64
C ALA A 36 4.30 7.46 -5.83
N PHE A 37 3.52 8.55 -5.77
CA PHE A 37 3.51 9.59 -6.80
C PHE A 37 4.86 10.28 -6.93
N ILE A 38 5.51 10.63 -5.82
CA ILE A 38 6.85 11.22 -5.82
C ILE A 38 7.86 10.25 -6.45
N ALA A 39 7.82 8.96 -6.07
CA ALA A 39 8.70 7.94 -6.62
C ALA A 39 8.53 7.77 -8.13
N VAL A 40 7.27 7.75 -8.62
CA VAL A 40 6.97 7.70 -10.05
C VAL A 40 7.44 8.94 -10.77
N ALA A 41 7.17 10.14 -10.25
CA ALA A 41 7.58 11.39 -10.86
C ALA A 41 9.11 11.46 -11.01
N ALA A 42 9.85 11.12 -9.94
CA ALA A 42 11.31 11.02 -9.97
C ALA A 42 11.80 10.02 -11.01
N ARG A 43 11.15 8.84 -11.10
CA ARG A 43 11.54 7.80 -12.05
C ARG A 43 11.23 8.18 -13.50
N VAL A 44 10.06 8.73 -13.78
CA VAL A 44 9.66 9.19 -15.12
C VAL A 44 10.58 10.32 -15.60
N HIS A 45 10.98 11.21 -14.69
CA HIS A 45 11.95 12.26 -14.98
C HIS A 45 13.32 11.67 -15.35
N ALA A 46 13.81 10.70 -14.58
CA ALA A 46 15.08 10.02 -14.85
C ALA A 46 15.07 9.23 -16.18
N ASP A 47 13.95 8.60 -16.53
CA ASP A 47 13.82 7.76 -17.72
C ASP A 47 13.44 8.54 -19.00
N ARG A 48 13.37 9.88 -18.95
CA ARG A 48 12.81 10.71 -20.02
C ARG A 48 13.51 10.55 -21.38
N ASN A 49 14.81 10.27 -21.37
CA ASN A 49 15.66 10.17 -22.56
C ASN A 49 16.16 8.74 -22.85
N THR A 50 15.93 7.79 -21.95
CA THR A 50 16.58 6.46 -22.00
C THR A 50 15.61 5.32 -22.29
N ALA A 51 14.35 5.45 -21.86
CA ALA A 51 13.35 4.39 -22.01
C ALA A 51 12.26 4.77 -23.02
N SER A 52 11.82 3.78 -23.80
CA SER A 52 10.61 3.91 -24.63
C SER A 52 9.39 4.27 -23.78
N THR A 53 8.43 4.99 -24.34
CA THR A 53 7.20 5.41 -23.62
C THR A 53 6.48 4.23 -22.99
N ARG A 54 6.40 3.09 -23.70
CA ARG A 54 5.75 1.87 -23.19
C ARG A 54 6.45 1.32 -21.95
N LEU A 55 7.78 1.19 -22.00
CA LEU A 55 8.54 0.69 -20.86
C LEU A 55 8.46 1.64 -19.68
N ARG A 56 8.49 2.95 -19.95
CA ARG A 56 8.34 4.00 -18.94
C ARG A 56 6.98 3.93 -18.23
N SER A 57 5.89 3.80 -18.98
CA SER A 57 4.55 3.63 -18.41
C SER A 57 4.44 2.36 -17.58
N PHE A 58 4.96 1.23 -18.08
CA PHE A 58 4.95 -0.02 -17.32
C PHE A 58 5.73 0.07 -16.01
N ARG A 59 6.94 0.67 -16.06
CA ARG A 59 7.76 0.95 -14.87
C ARG A 59 7.03 1.86 -13.89
N ALA A 60 6.39 2.91 -14.38
CA ALA A 60 5.65 3.85 -13.55
C ALA A 60 4.49 3.16 -12.80
N LEU A 61 3.64 2.42 -13.51
CA LEU A 61 2.51 1.71 -12.90
C LEU A 61 2.98 0.64 -11.88
N THR A 62 4.02 -0.11 -12.25
CA THR A 62 4.59 -1.15 -11.38
C THR A 62 5.24 -0.54 -10.13
N LEU A 63 6.00 0.56 -10.29
CA LEU A 63 6.64 1.25 -9.19
C LEU A 63 5.60 1.87 -8.24
N PHE A 64 4.58 2.52 -8.80
CA PHE A 64 3.49 3.08 -8.00
C PHE A 64 2.88 2.00 -7.11
N TYR A 65 2.48 0.89 -7.73
CA TYR A 65 1.84 -0.20 -7.04
C TYR A 65 2.73 -0.84 -5.98
N GLY A 66 3.99 -1.15 -6.33
CA GLY A 66 4.96 -1.72 -5.40
C GLY A 66 5.25 -0.82 -4.20
N VAL A 67 5.42 0.49 -4.40
CA VAL A 67 5.66 1.45 -3.31
C VAL A 67 4.42 1.59 -2.42
N MET A 68 3.23 1.72 -3.02
CA MET A 68 1.99 1.87 -2.28
C MET A 68 1.73 0.66 -1.37
N ILE A 69 1.77 -0.56 -1.92
CA ILE A 69 1.56 -1.78 -1.14
C ILE A 69 2.72 -2.04 -0.17
N GLY A 70 3.95 -1.68 -0.55
CA GLY A 70 5.12 -1.81 0.32
C GLY A 70 4.97 -0.98 1.59
N ILE A 71 4.58 0.29 1.46
CA ILE A 71 4.36 1.19 2.60
C ILE A 71 3.18 0.71 3.45
N MET A 72 2.05 0.35 2.83
CA MET A 72 0.89 -0.15 3.58
C MET A 72 1.20 -1.44 4.33
N GLY A 73 1.85 -2.41 3.67
CA GLY A 73 2.26 -3.67 4.30
C GLY A 73 3.29 -3.47 5.41
N SER A 74 4.24 -2.55 5.23
CA SER A 74 5.18 -2.18 6.30
C SER A 74 4.48 -1.48 7.46
N GLY A 75 3.55 -0.57 7.18
CA GLY A 75 2.74 0.11 8.21
C GLY A 75 1.93 -0.90 9.04
N HIS A 76 1.31 -1.87 8.39
CA HIS A 76 0.62 -2.98 9.06
C HIS A 76 1.55 -3.77 9.99
N LEU A 77 2.76 -4.13 9.53
CA LEU A 77 3.74 -4.83 10.38
C LEU A 77 4.15 -4.02 11.61
N ILE A 78 4.34 -2.71 11.45
CA ILE A 78 4.67 -1.81 12.56
C ILE A 78 3.47 -1.74 13.53
N ALA A 79 2.25 -1.57 13.02
CA ALA A 79 1.04 -1.50 13.85
C ALA A 79 0.82 -2.80 14.63
N VAL A 80 0.97 -3.97 14.00
CA VAL A 80 0.91 -5.28 14.67
C VAL A 80 1.98 -5.40 15.74
N SER A 81 3.21 -4.93 15.47
CA SER A 81 4.31 -4.97 16.45
C SER A 81 4.02 -4.11 17.67
N LEU A 82 3.50 -2.90 17.47
CA LEU A 82 3.13 -2.00 18.56
C LEU A 82 1.96 -2.53 19.38
N LYS A 83 0.88 -3.00 18.73
CA LYS A 83 -0.26 -3.63 19.41
C LYS A 83 0.18 -4.88 20.18
N ALA A 84 1.08 -5.69 19.63
CA ALA A 84 1.64 -6.86 20.33
C ALA A 84 2.46 -6.44 21.56
N ALA A 85 3.33 -5.44 21.43
CA ALA A 85 4.15 -4.93 22.52
C ALA A 85 3.30 -4.31 23.65
N GLN A 86 2.15 -3.72 23.31
CA GLN A 86 1.18 -3.16 24.26
C GLN A 86 0.25 -4.21 24.88
N GLY A 87 0.27 -5.46 24.38
CA GLY A 87 -0.69 -6.49 24.81
C GLY A 87 -2.13 -6.23 24.36
N THR A 88 -2.33 -5.36 23.35
CA THR A 88 -3.65 -4.96 22.82
C THR A 88 -3.97 -5.60 21.47
N LEU A 89 -3.08 -6.46 20.94
CA LEU A 89 -3.28 -7.11 19.66
C LEU A 89 -4.46 -8.08 19.71
N GLN A 90 -5.51 -7.78 18.95
CA GLN A 90 -6.62 -8.70 18.72
C GLN A 90 -6.30 -9.62 17.54
N GLY A 91 -6.46 -10.94 17.75
CA GLY A 91 -6.19 -11.97 16.74
C GLY A 91 -4.82 -12.64 16.88
N SER A 92 -4.51 -13.53 15.94
CA SER A 92 -3.28 -14.33 15.97
C SER A 92 -2.07 -13.52 15.46
N PRO A 93 -1.02 -13.29 16.28
CA PRO A 93 0.18 -12.59 15.84
C PRO A 93 0.82 -13.26 14.63
N TRP A 94 0.93 -14.59 14.65
CA TRP A 94 1.51 -15.36 13.55
C TRP A 94 0.82 -15.12 12.22
N PHE A 95 -0.52 -15.07 12.24
CA PHE A 95 -1.30 -14.77 11.04
C PHE A 95 -1.07 -13.34 10.56
N LEU A 96 -1.17 -12.35 11.46
CA LEU A 96 -1.05 -10.93 11.10
C LEU A 96 0.35 -10.54 10.61
N TYR A 97 1.41 -11.11 11.20
CA TYR A 97 2.78 -10.93 10.71
C TYR A 97 3.00 -11.61 9.36
N THR A 98 2.50 -12.83 9.19
CA THR A 98 2.62 -13.55 7.91
C THR A 98 1.90 -12.77 6.80
N LEU A 99 0.70 -12.26 7.08
CA LEU A 99 -0.04 -11.36 6.20
C LEU A 99 0.83 -10.15 5.80
N GLY A 100 1.33 -9.40 6.79
CA GLY A 100 2.13 -8.20 6.53
C GLY A 100 3.39 -8.49 5.71
N LEU A 101 4.12 -9.57 6.03
CA LEU A 101 5.33 -9.98 5.30
C LEU A 101 5.00 -10.45 3.89
N SER A 102 3.90 -11.19 3.71
CA SER A 102 3.43 -11.70 2.42
C SER A 102 3.03 -10.60 1.44
N LEU A 103 2.77 -9.40 1.93
CA LEU A 103 2.49 -8.22 1.12
C LEU A 103 3.74 -7.31 1.00
N ALA A 104 4.35 -6.94 2.13
CA ALA A 104 5.43 -5.95 2.16
C ALA A 104 6.66 -6.42 1.37
N VAL A 105 7.13 -7.66 1.60
CA VAL A 105 8.34 -8.17 0.96
C VAL A 105 8.21 -8.21 -0.57
N PRO A 106 7.19 -8.86 -1.15
CA PRO A 106 7.04 -8.87 -2.62
C PRO A 106 6.73 -7.49 -3.19
N ALA A 107 6.07 -6.59 -2.45
CA ALA A 107 5.81 -5.23 -2.92
C ALA A 107 7.09 -4.38 -3.00
N TRP A 108 7.97 -4.45 -1.99
CA TRP A 108 9.28 -3.80 -2.05
C TRP A 108 10.18 -4.41 -3.11
N TRP A 109 10.11 -5.73 -3.30
CA TRP A 109 10.81 -6.38 -4.41
C TRP A 109 10.28 -5.89 -5.76
N LEU A 110 8.96 -5.77 -5.92
CA LEU A 110 8.33 -5.24 -7.13
C LEU A 110 8.78 -3.81 -7.42
N ALA A 111 8.82 -2.94 -6.41
CA ALA A 111 9.32 -1.58 -6.53
C ALA A 111 10.80 -1.55 -6.92
N ALA A 112 11.63 -2.43 -6.36
CA ALA A 112 13.04 -2.55 -6.72
C ALA A 112 13.23 -3.01 -8.18
N GLU A 113 12.47 -4.00 -8.65
CA GLU A 113 12.52 -4.45 -10.04
C GLU A 113 12.04 -3.35 -11.02
N ALA A 114 11.02 -2.57 -10.66
CA ALA A 114 10.56 -1.43 -11.45
C ALA A 114 11.63 -0.34 -11.66
N ARG A 115 12.58 -0.23 -10.72
CA ARG A 115 13.72 0.69 -10.81
C ARG A 115 14.88 0.14 -11.63
N ARG A 116 15.01 -1.17 -11.77
CA ARG A 116 16.13 -1.81 -12.48
C ARG A 116 15.95 -1.68 -13.99
N ALA A 117 17.09 -1.64 -14.71
CA ALA A 117 17.10 -1.68 -16.17
C ALA A 117 16.58 -3.02 -16.73
N GLY A 118 16.65 -4.09 -15.93
CA GLY A 118 16.36 -5.48 -16.29
C GLY A 118 14.91 -5.83 -16.64
N LEU A 119 14.00 -4.86 -16.73
CA LEU A 119 12.66 -5.08 -17.27
C LEU A 119 12.64 -5.25 -18.80
N GLU A 120 13.77 -5.09 -19.46
CA GLU A 120 13.95 -5.49 -20.86
C GLU A 120 14.32 -6.98 -20.97
N ASP A 121 14.87 -7.58 -19.91
CA ASP A 121 15.17 -9.01 -19.84
C ASP A 121 13.87 -9.81 -19.61
N PRO A 122 13.59 -10.85 -20.43
CA PRO A 122 12.51 -11.80 -20.21
C PRO A 122 12.39 -12.32 -18.76
N ARG A 123 13.52 -12.50 -18.05
CA ARG A 123 13.51 -12.97 -16.65
C ARG A 123 12.96 -11.91 -15.69
N GLY A 124 13.40 -10.66 -15.81
CA GLY A 124 12.90 -9.55 -14.99
C GLY A 124 11.41 -9.31 -15.21
N LEU A 125 10.96 -9.46 -16.45
CA LEU A 125 9.54 -9.39 -16.81
C LEU A 125 8.71 -10.49 -16.16
N ARG A 126 9.14 -11.75 -16.24
CA ARG A 126 8.43 -12.88 -15.60
C ARG A 126 8.32 -12.69 -14.09
N ARG A 127 9.39 -12.22 -13.44
CA ARG A 127 9.37 -11.89 -12.00
C ARG A 127 8.36 -10.81 -11.68
N THR A 128 8.34 -9.73 -12.45
CA THR A 128 7.40 -8.61 -12.25
C THR A 128 5.94 -9.05 -12.39
N VAL A 129 5.64 -9.88 -13.39
CA VAL A 129 4.30 -10.47 -13.56
C VAL A 129 3.96 -11.38 -12.39
N GLY A 130 4.88 -12.25 -11.97
CA GLY A 130 4.68 -13.14 -10.82
C GLY A 130 4.43 -12.38 -9.52
N LEU A 131 5.17 -11.30 -9.27
CA LEU A 131 5.02 -10.44 -8.10
C LEU A 131 3.68 -9.68 -8.11
N ASN A 132 3.26 -9.12 -9.26
CA ASN A 132 1.92 -8.52 -9.37
C ASN A 132 0.84 -9.60 -9.13
N GLY A 133 1.00 -10.78 -9.73
CA GLY A 133 0.04 -11.88 -9.57
C GLY A 133 -0.09 -12.32 -8.12
N TRP A 134 1.04 -12.47 -7.42
CA TRP A 134 1.07 -12.76 -5.98
C TRP A 134 0.35 -11.69 -5.16
N LEU A 135 0.70 -10.40 -5.34
CA LEU A 135 0.10 -9.30 -4.58
C LEU A 135 -1.41 -9.18 -4.84
N GLY A 136 -1.83 -9.28 -6.11
CA GLY A 136 -3.24 -9.26 -6.49
C GLY A 136 -4.01 -10.42 -5.85
N LEU A 137 -3.48 -11.64 -5.94
CA LEU A 137 -4.10 -12.81 -5.33
C LEU A 137 -4.15 -12.71 -3.81
N ALA A 138 -3.05 -12.32 -3.16
CA ALA A 138 -2.98 -12.15 -1.71
C ALA A 138 -4.07 -11.18 -1.25
N LEU A 139 -4.15 -9.99 -1.86
CA LEU A 139 -5.19 -9.01 -1.54
C LEU A 139 -6.62 -9.56 -1.74
N MET A 140 -6.86 -10.29 -2.82
CA MET A 140 -8.18 -10.91 -3.06
C MET A 140 -8.54 -11.97 -2.03
N VAL A 141 -7.57 -12.79 -1.58
CA VAL A 141 -7.78 -13.81 -0.54
C VAL A 141 -8.22 -13.19 0.78
N PHE A 142 -7.76 -11.96 1.08
CA PHE A 142 -8.17 -11.25 2.31
C PHE A 142 -9.54 -10.57 2.21
N GLY A 143 -10.20 -10.64 1.06
CA GLY A 143 -11.63 -10.30 0.93
C GLY A 143 -11.96 -9.35 -0.22
N PRO A 144 -13.26 -9.23 -0.56
CA PRO A 144 -13.72 -8.45 -1.70
C PRO A 144 -13.49 -6.94 -1.54
N HIS A 145 -13.43 -6.43 -0.31
CA HIS A 145 -13.15 -5.03 -0.03
C HIS A 145 -11.74 -4.59 -0.51
N ASN A 146 -10.82 -5.54 -0.72
CA ASN A 146 -9.48 -5.26 -1.26
C ASN A 146 -9.42 -5.21 -2.79
N TRP A 147 -10.53 -5.46 -3.49
CA TRP A 147 -10.56 -5.45 -4.96
C TRP A 147 -10.07 -4.15 -5.59
N PRO A 148 -10.43 -2.95 -5.08
CA PRO A 148 -9.89 -1.70 -5.63
C PRO A 148 -8.36 -1.64 -5.55
N ILE A 149 -7.76 -2.23 -4.51
CA ILE A 149 -6.32 -2.28 -4.28
C ILE A 149 -5.66 -3.42 -5.08
N ALA A 150 -6.36 -4.52 -5.36
CA ALA A 150 -5.87 -5.63 -6.18
C ALA A 150 -5.95 -5.33 -7.69
N THR A 151 -6.91 -4.51 -8.12
CA THR A 151 -7.16 -4.17 -9.53
C THR A 151 -5.90 -3.68 -10.28
N PRO A 152 -5.06 -2.80 -9.71
CA PRO A 152 -3.83 -2.38 -10.37
C PRO A 152 -2.85 -3.50 -10.69
N ALA A 153 -2.78 -4.56 -9.89
CA ALA A 153 -1.96 -5.73 -10.21
C ALA A 153 -2.43 -6.39 -11.52
N ALA A 154 -3.74 -6.57 -11.67
CA ALA A 154 -4.34 -7.12 -12.88
C ALA A 154 -4.11 -6.21 -14.09
N LEU A 155 -4.26 -4.90 -13.92
CA LEU A 155 -3.99 -3.93 -14.98
C LEU A 155 -2.51 -3.92 -15.41
N ASN A 156 -1.57 -4.06 -14.47
CA ASN A 156 -0.14 -4.17 -14.77
C ASN A 156 0.16 -5.42 -15.60
N ILE A 157 -0.43 -6.55 -15.22
CA ILE A 157 -0.31 -7.82 -15.96
C ILE A 157 -0.90 -7.67 -17.35
N ALA A 158 -2.12 -7.12 -17.47
CA ALA A 158 -2.78 -6.90 -18.76
C ALA A 158 -1.97 -5.96 -19.67
N TYR A 159 -1.46 -4.85 -19.14
CA TYR A 159 -0.63 -3.90 -19.88
C TYR A 159 0.60 -4.57 -20.49
N ARG A 160 1.21 -5.52 -19.75
CA ARG A 160 2.40 -6.23 -20.22
C ARG A 160 2.12 -7.06 -21.47
N PHE A 161 1.02 -7.81 -21.48
CA PHE A 161 0.64 -8.68 -22.58
C PHE A 161 0.03 -7.94 -23.77
N GLN A 162 -0.30 -6.66 -23.59
CA GLN A 162 -0.92 -5.87 -24.63
C GLN A 162 0.06 -5.43 -25.73
N THR A 163 -0.25 -5.74 -26.99
CA THR A 163 0.54 -5.32 -28.16
C THR A 163 0.02 -4.01 -28.77
N HIS A 164 -1.31 -3.79 -28.74
CA HIS A 164 -1.90 -2.58 -29.34
C HIS A 164 -1.73 -1.36 -28.44
N ARG A 165 -1.12 -0.30 -29.00
CA ARG A 165 -0.84 0.97 -28.31
C ARG A 165 -2.11 1.61 -27.73
N ALA A 166 -3.22 1.58 -28.45
CA ALA A 166 -4.49 2.18 -28.01
C ALA A 166 -4.98 1.56 -26.70
N ILE A 167 -5.06 0.22 -26.65
CA ILE A 167 -5.50 -0.51 -25.44
C ILE A 167 -4.50 -0.30 -24.29
N GLY A 168 -3.19 -0.31 -24.57
CA GLY A 168 -2.19 0.01 -23.56
C GLY A 168 -2.42 1.38 -22.93
N MET A 169 -2.67 2.41 -23.75
CA MET A 169 -3.01 3.75 -23.25
C MET A 169 -4.30 3.77 -22.43
N THR A 170 -5.33 3.05 -22.87
CA THR A 170 -6.58 2.90 -22.10
C THR A 170 -6.31 2.32 -20.72
N ILE A 171 -5.49 1.26 -20.61
CA ILE A 171 -5.13 0.65 -19.32
C ILE A 171 -4.41 1.66 -18.42
N VAL A 172 -3.47 2.43 -18.96
CA VAL A 172 -2.74 3.47 -18.20
C VAL A 172 -3.70 4.55 -17.71
N ILE A 173 -4.62 5.01 -18.56
CA ILE A 173 -5.62 6.03 -18.19
C ILE A 173 -6.55 5.49 -17.10
N VAL A 174 -7.09 4.28 -17.27
CA VAL A 174 -7.98 3.64 -16.29
C VAL A 174 -7.26 3.45 -14.96
N ALA A 175 -6.01 2.99 -14.96
CA ALA A 175 -5.20 2.88 -13.75
C ALA A 175 -4.98 4.24 -13.09
N GLY A 176 -4.62 5.27 -13.87
CA GLY A 176 -4.41 6.63 -13.37
C GLY A 176 -5.66 7.22 -12.72
N VAL A 177 -6.82 7.08 -13.38
CA VAL A 177 -8.12 7.51 -12.83
C VAL A 177 -8.46 6.72 -11.57
N GLY A 178 -8.26 5.40 -11.57
CA GLY A 178 -8.48 4.54 -10.41
C GLY A 178 -7.63 4.97 -9.21
N TYR A 179 -6.34 5.27 -9.42
CA TYR A 179 -5.48 5.80 -8.37
C TYR A 179 -5.90 7.19 -7.89
N ALA A 180 -6.31 8.08 -8.80
CA ALA A 180 -6.81 9.39 -8.40
C ALA A 180 -8.08 9.27 -7.53
N ALA A 181 -9.01 8.38 -7.91
CA ALA A 181 -10.23 8.10 -7.16
C ALA A 181 -9.92 7.48 -5.78
N LEU A 182 -9.02 6.49 -5.73
CA LEU A 182 -8.56 5.90 -4.47
C LEU A 182 -7.91 6.95 -3.56
N PHE A 183 -7.11 7.85 -4.12
CA PHE A 183 -6.47 8.92 -3.35
C PHE A 183 -7.50 9.91 -2.80
N ALA A 184 -8.43 10.37 -3.63
CA ALA A 184 -9.54 11.22 -3.18
C ALA A 184 -10.38 10.53 -2.09
N GLY A 185 -10.69 9.24 -2.27
CA GLY A 185 -11.37 8.42 -1.26
C GLY A 185 -10.60 8.37 0.06
N ALA A 186 -9.29 8.13 0.00
CA ALA A 186 -8.43 8.09 1.18
C ALA A 186 -8.33 9.46 1.89
N LEU A 187 -8.31 10.57 1.14
CA LEU A 187 -8.35 11.91 1.71
C LEU A 187 -9.70 12.22 2.36
N MET A 188 -10.82 11.84 1.73
CA MET A 188 -12.16 12.01 2.30
C MET A 188 -12.32 11.17 3.57
N PHE A 189 -11.81 9.94 3.58
CA PHE A 189 -11.79 9.07 4.75
C PHE A 189 -10.99 9.69 5.90
N MET A 190 -9.78 10.17 5.62
CA MET A 190 -8.97 10.87 6.62
C MET A 190 -9.64 12.16 7.12
N ALA A 191 -10.35 12.88 6.26
CA ALA A 191 -11.04 14.12 6.62
C ALA A 191 -12.32 13.89 7.43
N SER A 192 -12.95 12.71 7.32
CA SER A 192 -14.15 12.39 8.12
C SER A 192 -13.79 12.13 9.59
N GLY A 193 -12.54 11.74 9.87
CA GLY A 193 -12.10 11.34 11.21
C GLY A 193 -12.78 10.07 11.73
N GLN A 194 -13.54 9.38 10.88
CA GLN A 194 -14.23 8.14 11.21
C GLN A 194 -13.27 6.95 11.08
N THR A 195 -13.48 5.94 11.91
CA THR A 195 -12.76 4.67 11.74
C THR A 195 -13.37 3.84 10.60
N PHE A 196 -12.62 2.83 10.11
CA PHE A 196 -13.12 1.95 9.06
C PHE A 196 -14.36 1.16 9.52
N GLU A 197 -14.40 0.80 10.81
CA GLU A 197 -15.52 0.09 11.43
C GLU A 197 -16.80 0.94 11.47
N GLU A 198 -16.67 2.25 11.72
CA GLU A 198 -17.79 3.20 11.71
C GLU A 198 -18.37 3.35 10.30
N LEU A 199 -17.53 3.45 9.27
CA LEU A 199 -17.97 3.58 7.88
C LEU A 199 -18.58 2.31 7.29
N GLN A 200 -18.17 1.13 7.79
CA GLN A 200 -18.80 -0.13 7.42
C GLN A 200 -20.10 -0.41 8.20
N GLY A 201 -20.47 0.44 9.16
CA GLY A 201 -21.64 0.23 10.02
C GLY A 201 -21.50 -0.96 10.96
N ILE A 202 -20.27 -1.47 11.17
CA ILE A 202 -20.02 -2.67 12.00
C ILE A 202 -20.19 -2.36 13.49
N ALA A 203 -20.09 -1.09 13.88
CA ALA A 203 -20.36 -0.64 15.26
C ALA A 203 -21.79 -1.00 15.74
N GLU A 204 -22.78 -1.11 14.85
CA GLU A 204 -24.14 -1.53 15.23
C GLU A 204 -24.33 -3.06 15.30
N VAL A 205 -23.48 -3.85 14.61
CA VAL A 205 -23.64 -5.31 14.54
C VAL A 205 -22.89 -6.02 15.69
N ALA A 206 -21.85 -5.41 16.26
CA ALA A 206 -21.12 -5.94 17.41
C ALA A 206 -21.89 -5.89 18.74
N ALA A 207 -23.08 -5.29 18.76
CA ALA A 207 -24.02 -5.35 19.89
C ALA A 207 -24.86 -6.65 19.94
N PHE A 208 -24.52 -7.67 19.13
CA PHE A 208 -25.08 -9.00 19.33
C PHE A 208 -24.37 -9.70 20.50
N PRO A 209 -25.10 -10.04 21.59
CA PRO A 209 -24.51 -10.77 22.69
C PRO A 209 -24.16 -12.16 22.19
N TRP A 210 -22.87 -12.47 22.13
CA TRP A 210 -22.41 -13.86 22.11
C TRP A 210 -22.68 -14.46 23.51
N THR A 211 -23.95 -14.74 23.80
CA THR A 211 -24.36 -15.67 24.84
C THR A 211 -24.58 -17.02 24.18
N GLY A 212 -23.58 -17.89 24.30
CA GLY A 212 -23.60 -19.29 23.87
C GLY A 212 -22.35 -19.98 24.37
#